data_AF-A0A4Y3PIL8-F1
#
_entry.id   AF-A0A4Y3PIL8-F1
#
_cell.length_a   1.000
_cell.length_b   1.000
_cell.length_c   1.000
_cell.angle_alpha   90.00
_cell.angle_beta   90.00
_cell.angle_gamma   90.00
#
_symmetry.space_group_name_H-M   'P 1'
#
loop_
_entity.id
_entity.type
_entity.pdbx_description
1 polymer ?
#
loop_
_entity_poly.entity_id
_entity_poly.type
_entity_poly.pdbx_seq_one_letter_code
_entity_poly.pdbx_strand_id
1 'polypeptide(L)'
;METNPPRSSTDVEGPSIHIAWKDEHSIQAEWSMTKEFEQEVEKKFAIPFAELPFVLRLFDVTERKEIRNDGTDLYTDFDINHRSSEWILYGVTQGLEYCVDLGIRMVDGRFYSLSRSQMI
;
A
#
# COMPACT_ATOMS: atom_id res chain seq x y z
N MET A 1 20.13 -25.01 13.35
CA MET A 1 18.78 -24.75 13.90
C MET A 1 18.77 -23.29 14.31
N GLU A 2 18.33 -22.40 13.42
CA GLU A 2 18.17 -20.99 13.77
C GLU A 2 16.81 -20.83 14.46
N THR A 3 16.83 -20.54 15.75
CA THR A 3 15.63 -20.22 16.51
C THR A 3 15.29 -18.76 16.27
N ASN A 4 14.27 -18.50 15.47
CA ASN A 4 13.65 -17.17 15.39
C ASN A 4 13.19 -16.77 16.80
N PRO A 5 13.48 -15.53 17.27
CA PRO A 5 12.96 -15.07 18.55
C PRO A 5 11.42 -15.00 18.48
N PRO A 6 10.71 -15.24 19.59
CA PRO A 6 9.26 -15.10 19.63
C PRO A 6 8.89 -13.65 19.36
N ARG A 7 8.01 -13.41 18.36
CA ARG A 7 7.40 -12.09 18.12
C ARG A 7 6.75 -11.60 19.42
N SER A 8 7.01 -10.34 19.77
CA SER A 8 6.40 -9.70 20.93
C SER A 8 4.87 -9.72 20.75
N SER A 9 4.09 -10.01 21.80
CA SER A 9 2.63 -10.07 21.72
C SER A 9 1.94 -8.70 21.52
N THR A 10 2.71 -7.70 21.08
CA THR A 10 2.33 -6.33 20.71
C THR A 10 2.46 -6.07 19.23
N ASP A 11 2.94 -7.03 18.43
CA ASP A 11 2.97 -6.90 16.97
C ASP A 11 1.54 -7.09 16.46
N VAL A 12 0.77 -6.00 16.38
CA VAL A 12 -0.51 -6.00 15.68
C VAL A 12 -0.25 -6.44 14.24
N GLU A 13 -1.04 -7.40 13.77
CA GLU A 13 -0.98 -7.84 12.38
C GLU A 13 -1.44 -6.66 11.51
N GLY A 14 -0.44 -6.00 10.91
CA GLY A 14 -0.63 -4.86 10.03
C GLY A 14 -1.34 -5.26 8.73
N PRO A 15 -1.69 -4.28 7.90
CA PRO A 15 -2.44 -4.54 6.70
C PRO A 15 -1.57 -5.29 5.69
N SER A 16 -2.20 -6.10 4.85
CA SER A 16 -1.54 -6.80 3.76
C SER A 16 -2.13 -6.34 2.43
N ILE A 17 -1.29 -6.24 1.40
CA ILE A 17 -1.71 -5.93 0.04
C ILE A 17 -1.01 -6.87 -0.95
N HIS A 18 -1.80 -7.37 -1.90
CA HIS A 18 -1.35 -8.22 -2.99
C HIS A 18 -1.81 -7.60 -4.30
N ILE A 19 -1.01 -7.79 -5.34
CA ILE A 19 -1.32 -7.31 -6.69
C ILE A 19 -1.11 -8.43 -7.70
N ALA A 20 -1.91 -8.42 -8.76
CA ALA A 20 -1.77 -9.33 -9.89
C ALA A 20 -2.22 -8.65 -11.18
N TRP A 21 -1.61 -9.04 -12.31
CA TRP A 21 -2.07 -8.62 -13.62
C TRP A 21 -3.52 -9.07 -13.84
N LYS A 22 -4.39 -8.13 -14.20
CA LYS A 22 -5.77 -8.42 -14.61
C LYS A 22 -5.86 -8.62 -16.12
N ASP A 23 -5.18 -7.75 -16.86
CA ASP A 23 -4.98 -7.81 -18.31
C ASP A 23 -3.69 -7.04 -18.69
N GLU A 24 -3.43 -6.86 -19.99
CA GLU A 24 -2.21 -6.21 -20.50
C GLU A 24 -2.02 -4.76 -20.04
N HIS A 25 -3.10 -4.11 -19.56
CA HIS A 25 -3.14 -2.68 -19.24
C HIS A 25 -3.69 -2.36 -17.84
N SER A 26 -3.90 -3.38 -17.00
CA SER A 26 -4.41 -3.19 -15.66
C SER A 26 -3.91 -4.22 -14.65
N ILE A 27 -3.76 -3.76 -13.42
CA ILE A 27 -3.42 -4.56 -12.24
C ILE A 27 -4.62 -4.57 -11.28
N GLN A 28 -4.98 -5.74 -10.78
CA GLN A 28 -5.90 -5.87 -9.65
C GLN A 28 -5.09 -5.82 -8.36
N ALA A 29 -5.48 -4.91 -7.46
CA ALA A 29 -4.94 -4.80 -6.11
C ALA A 29 -6.00 -5.26 -5.11
N GLU A 30 -5.60 -6.08 -4.15
CA GLU A 30 -6.44 -6.59 -3.06
C GLU A 30 -5.72 -6.41 -1.74
N TRP A 31 -6.43 -5.95 -0.72
CA TRP A 31 -5.85 -5.72 0.60
C TRP A 31 -6.80 -6.10 1.74
N SER A 32 -6.20 -6.37 2.89
CA SER A 32 -6.90 -6.64 4.14
C SER A 32 -6.36 -5.75 5.25
N MET A 33 -7.27 -5.31 6.13
CA MET A 33 -6.94 -4.58 7.34
C MET A 33 -7.69 -5.20 8.52
N THR A 34 -7.00 -5.37 9.64
CA THR A 34 -7.60 -5.86 10.89
C THR A 34 -8.24 -4.71 11.65
N LYS A 35 -9.24 -5.00 12.50
CA LYS A 35 -9.89 -3.96 13.31
C LYS A 35 -8.95 -3.35 14.34
N GLU A 36 -8.02 -4.15 14.83
CA GLU A 36 -6.95 -3.73 15.72
C GLU A 36 -6.06 -2.70 15.01
N PHE A 37 -5.69 -2.95 13.76
CA PHE A 37 -4.91 -2.01 12.96
C PHE A 37 -5.68 -0.72 12.65
N GLU A 38 -6.98 -0.80 12.32
CA GLU A 38 -7.82 0.40 12.15
C GLU A 38 -7.73 1.33 13.38
N GLN A 39 -7.88 0.77 14.58
CA GLN A 39 -7.80 1.53 15.84
C GLN A 39 -6.41 2.13 16.09
N GLU A 40 -5.33 1.44 15.70
CA GLU A 40 -3.98 1.98 15.83
C GLU A 40 -3.73 3.14 14.88
N VAL A 41 -4.21 3.04 13.65
CA VAL A 41 -4.14 4.12 12.67
C VAL A 41 -4.92 5.34 13.16
N GLU A 42 -6.15 5.15 13.66
CA GLU A 42 -6.93 6.26 14.25
C GLU A 42 -6.17 6.96 15.37
N LYS A 43 -5.57 6.20 16.29
CA LYS A 43 -4.77 6.76 17.40
C LYS A 43 -3.54 7.51 16.88
N LYS A 44 -2.86 6.96 15.86
CA LYS A 44 -1.64 7.54 15.29
C LYS A 44 -1.89 8.87 14.59
N PHE A 45 -2.99 8.97 13.84
CA PHE A 45 -3.31 10.17 13.06
C PHE A 45 -4.29 11.12 13.77
N ALA A 46 -4.91 10.69 14.87
CA ALA A 46 -5.96 11.42 15.59
C ALA A 46 -7.14 11.82 14.69
N ILE A 47 -7.48 10.97 13.73
CA ILE A 47 -8.56 11.14 12.74
C ILE A 47 -9.36 9.84 12.70
N PRO A 48 -10.71 9.89 12.65
CA PRO A 48 -11.53 8.70 12.45
C PRO A 48 -11.11 7.92 11.20
N PHE A 49 -11.07 6.59 11.27
CA PHE A 49 -10.56 5.74 10.20
C PHE A 49 -11.31 5.99 8.89
N ALA A 50 -12.62 6.16 9.00
CA ALA A 50 -13.51 6.43 7.88
C ALA A 50 -13.24 7.77 7.16
N GLU A 51 -12.57 8.71 7.82
CA GLU A 51 -12.22 10.05 7.32
C GLU A 51 -10.78 10.14 6.81
N LEU A 52 -9.98 9.09 6.97
CA LEU A 52 -8.61 9.08 6.49
C LEU A 52 -8.57 9.06 4.96
N PRO A 53 -7.72 9.90 4.34
CA PRO A 53 -7.53 9.94 2.90
C PRO A 53 -6.65 8.78 2.43
N PHE A 54 -7.25 7.58 2.31
CA PHE A 54 -6.57 6.40 1.81
C PHE A 54 -6.23 6.51 0.33
N VAL A 55 -5.04 6.03 -0.01
CA VAL A 55 -4.48 6.08 -1.35
C VAL A 55 -3.78 4.76 -1.65
N LEU A 56 -3.98 4.24 -2.86
CA LEU A 56 -3.07 3.28 -3.46
C LEU A 56 -2.04 4.04 -4.29
N ARG A 57 -0.77 3.93 -3.92
CA ARG A 57 0.33 4.51 -4.69
C ARG A 57 0.98 3.41 -5.52
N LEU A 58 0.71 3.44 -6.82
CA LEU A 58 1.30 2.53 -7.80
C LEU A 58 2.66 3.08 -8.22
N PHE A 59 3.73 2.33 -7.96
CA PHE A 59 5.08 2.66 -8.40
C PHE A 59 5.42 1.91 -9.69
N ASP A 60 6.00 2.62 -10.65
CA ASP A 60 6.78 2.01 -11.73
C ASP A 60 8.22 1.89 -11.26
N VAL A 61 8.68 0.65 -11.11
CA VAL A 61 10.02 0.32 -10.61
C VAL A 61 10.90 -0.28 -11.69
N THR A 62 10.48 -0.24 -12.96
CA THR A 62 11.15 -0.89 -14.10
C THR A 62 12.63 -0.56 -14.17
N GLU A 63 12.99 0.73 -14.05
CA GLU A 63 14.37 1.20 -14.21
C GLU A 63 15.21 1.08 -12.93
N ARG A 64 14.58 1.31 -11.76
CA ARG A 64 15.32 1.42 -10.49
C ARG A 64 15.36 0.11 -9.71
N LYS A 65 14.39 -0.79 -9.94
CA LYS A 65 14.16 -2.05 -9.21
C LYS A 65 13.92 -1.90 -7.70
N GLU A 66 13.80 -0.66 -7.21
CA GLU A 66 13.56 -0.32 -5.81
C GLU A 66 12.94 1.08 -5.69
N ILE A 67 12.32 1.37 -4.55
CA ILE A 67 11.78 2.70 -4.20
C ILE A 67 12.73 3.35 -3.20
N ARG A 68 13.28 4.51 -3.55
CA ARG A 68 14.31 5.18 -2.73
C ARG A 68 13.80 6.34 -1.88
N ASN A 69 12.60 6.85 -2.16
CA ASN A 69 12.01 8.03 -1.54
C ASN A 69 12.90 9.28 -1.64
N ASP A 70 13.67 9.42 -2.74
CA ASP A 70 14.56 10.55 -3.00
C ASP A 70 13.94 11.63 -3.88
N GLY A 71 12.62 11.53 -4.12
CA GLY A 71 11.85 12.46 -4.95
C GLY A 71 11.89 12.14 -6.44
N THR A 72 12.55 11.06 -6.86
CA THR A 72 12.66 10.67 -8.28
C THR A 72 11.92 9.36 -8.62
N ASP A 73 11.26 8.74 -7.64
CA ASP A 73 10.42 7.56 -7.88
C ASP A 73 9.21 7.92 -8.74
N LEU A 74 8.92 7.07 -9.73
CA LEU A 74 7.76 7.23 -10.60
C LEU A 74 6.55 6.56 -9.96
N TYR A 75 5.48 7.32 -9.76
CA TYR A 75 4.25 6.77 -9.20
C TYR A 75 3.00 7.49 -9.68
N THR A 76 1.87 6.79 -9.54
CA THR A 76 0.51 7.33 -9.71
C THR A 76 -0.31 7.00 -8.47
N ASP A 77 -1.05 7.99 -7.95
CA ASP A 77 -1.91 7.84 -6.79
C ASP A 77 -3.37 7.61 -7.21
N PHE A 78 -4.04 6.67 -6.54
CA PHE A 78 -5.46 6.40 -6.67
C PHE A 78 -6.13 6.60 -5.30
N ASP A 79 -7.00 7.60 -5.20
CA ASP A 79 -7.79 7.84 -3.99
C ASP A 79 -8.81 6.70 -3.83
N ILE A 80 -8.82 6.05 -2.67
CA ILE A 80 -9.70 4.93 -2.36
C ILE A 80 -10.51 5.20 -1.08
N ASN A 81 -11.65 4.53 -0.94
CA ASN A 81 -12.46 4.61 0.27
C ASN A 81 -12.14 3.45 1.24
N HIS A 82 -12.39 3.66 2.53
CA HIS A 82 -12.11 2.70 3.61
C HIS A 82 -12.98 1.42 3.57
N ARG A 83 -14.02 1.35 2.73
CA ARG A 83 -14.95 0.21 2.64
C ARG A 83 -14.57 -0.77 1.54
N SER A 84 -13.68 -0.37 0.64
CA SER A 84 -13.16 -1.23 -0.41
C SER A 84 -11.98 -2.04 0.10
N SER A 85 -11.87 -3.27 -0.37
CA SER A 85 -10.73 -4.17 -0.14
C SER A 85 -10.05 -4.60 -1.45
N GLU A 86 -10.52 -4.07 -2.58
CA GLU A 86 -9.98 -4.35 -3.90
C GLU A 86 -10.16 -3.14 -4.83
N TRP A 87 -9.27 -3.03 -5.83
CA TRP A 87 -9.35 -2.01 -6.88
C TRP A 87 -8.66 -2.46 -8.16
N ILE A 88 -9.09 -1.92 -9.30
CA ILE A 88 -8.42 -2.09 -10.60
C ILE A 88 -7.62 -0.82 -10.91
N LEU A 89 -6.31 -0.98 -11.05
CA LEU A 89 -5.35 0.07 -11.36
C LEU A 89 -5.07 0.06 -12.87
N TYR A 90 -5.55 1.07 -13.57
CA TYR A 90 -5.32 1.26 -15.00
C TYR A 90 -4.08 2.12 -15.27
N GLY A 91 -3.57 2.06 -16.51
CA GLY A 91 -2.45 2.90 -16.95
C GLY A 91 -1.09 2.24 -16.78
N VAL A 92 -1.07 0.92 -16.62
CA VAL A 92 0.13 0.09 -16.59
C VAL A 92 0.33 -0.58 -17.94
N THR A 93 1.54 -1.09 -18.17
CA THR A 93 1.88 -1.88 -19.36
C THR A 93 2.55 -3.16 -18.92
N GLN A 94 2.00 -4.31 -19.35
CA GLN A 94 2.62 -5.61 -19.10
C GLN A 94 4.05 -5.68 -19.65
N GLY A 95 4.96 -6.29 -18.90
CA GLY A 95 6.40 -6.35 -19.21
C GLY A 95 7.23 -5.24 -18.55
N LEU A 96 6.56 -4.26 -17.93
CA LEU A 96 7.16 -3.35 -16.95
C LEU A 96 6.95 -3.91 -15.54
N GLU A 97 7.70 -3.39 -14.57
CA GLU A 97 7.65 -3.87 -13.18
C GLU A 97 6.98 -2.87 -12.26
N TYR A 98 6.08 -3.37 -11.40
CA TYR A 98 5.28 -2.52 -10.52
C TYR A 98 5.21 -3.05 -9.10
N CYS A 99 5.02 -2.15 -8.15
CA CYS A 99 4.51 -2.49 -6.82
C CYS A 99 3.57 -1.39 -6.32
N VAL A 100 2.75 -1.71 -5.32
CA VAL A 100 1.74 -0.78 -4.79
C VAL A 100 1.90 -0.63 -3.30
N ASP A 101 1.87 0.63 -2.85
CA ASP A 101 1.69 0.96 -1.44
C ASP A 101 0.22 1.24 -1.14
N LEU A 102 -0.29 0.60 -0.10
CA LEU A 102 -1.50 1.02 0.60
C LEU A 102 -1.08 2.07 1.63
N GLY A 103 -1.61 3.28 1.52
CA GLY A 103 -1.16 4.39 2.35
C GLY A 103 -2.22 5.44 2.64
N ILE A 104 -1.79 6.47 3.37
CA ILE A 104 -2.58 7.67 3.69
C ILE A 104 -1.85 8.90 3.14
N ARG A 105 -2.56 9.76 2.42
CA ARG A 105 -1.99 11.01 1.90
C ARG A 105 -2.60 12.21 2.61
N MET A 106 -1.82 12.82 3.49
CA MET A 106 -2.28 13.97 4.29
C MET A 106 -2.48 15.21 3.41
N VAL A 107 -3.22 16.19 3.94
CA VAL A 107 -3.52 17.47 3.25
C VAL A 107 -2.27 18.29 2.91
N ASP A 108 -1.16 18.06 3.62
CA ASP A 108 0.14 18.67 3.34
C ASP A 108 0.94 17.95 2.23
N GLY A 109 0.34 16.91 1.62
CA GLY A 109 0.94 16.12 0.56
C GLY A 109 1.84 14.98 1.05
N ARG A 110 2.10 14.84 2.37
CA ARG A 110 2.91 13.74 2.88
C ARG A 110 2.16 12.42 2.73
N PHE A 111 2.88 11.43 2.20
CA PHE A 111 2.40 10.06 2.05
C PHE A 111 2.96 9.17 3.15
N TYR A 112 2.08 8.40 3.79
CA TYR A 112 2.41 7.44 4.82
C TYR A 112 2.05 6.03 4.32
N SER A 113 3.06 5.25 3.97
CA SER A 113 2.87 3.84 3.60
C SER A 113 2.49 3.01 4.83
N LEU A 114 1.44 2.20 4.69
CA LEU A 114 0.98 1.26 5.71
C LEU A 114 1.40 -0.17 5.38
N SER A 115 1.37 -0.54 4.10
CA SER A 115 1.85 -1.83 3.59
C SER A 115 2.21 -1.70 2.12
N ARG A 116 3.11 -2.59 1.66
CA ARG A 116 3.64 -2.63 0.30
C ARG A 116 3.47 -4.02 -0.28
N SER A 117 3.00 -4.10 -1.53
CA SER A 117 2.88 -5.36 -2.24
C SER A 117 4.24 -5.91 -2.65
N GLN A 118 4.29 -7.19 -3.01
CA GLN A 118 5.40 -7.69 -3.80
C GLN A 118 5.43 -7.01 -5.18
N MET A 119 6.61 -7.03 -5.81
CA MET A 119 6.79 -6.57 -7.18
C MET A 119 6.28 -7.63 -8.17
N ILE A 120 5.62 -7.22 -9.24
CA ILE A 120 5.11 -8.08 -10.33
C ILE A 120 5.50 -7.58 -11.71
#